data_AF-A0A6P2GAP6-F1
#
_entry.id   AF-A0A6P2GAP6-F1
#
_cell.length_a   1.000
_cell.length_b   1.000
_cell.length_c   1.000
_cell.angle_alpha   90.00
_cell.angle_beta   90.00
_cell.angle_gamma   90.00
#
_symmetry.space_group_name_H-M   'P 1'
#
loop_
_entity.id
_entity.type
_entity.pdbx_description
1 polymer ?
#
loop_
_entity_poly.entity_id
_entity_poly.type
_entity_poly.pdbx_seq_one_letter_code
_entity_poly.pdbx_strand_id
1 'polypeptide(L)'
;MIVRLSKAAMVLAMAFFASLVAFGNMTDYATNFAFVHHVFLMDTTFPGNGIMYRAIDTPWVHHAGYVAIISMETLTAILCWIGGIRLLRARRANDAAFRAAKSCAIAELTLGFLTWQVGFMSIGGEWFGMWMSKQWNGVPDAFRFFITLLLVLVYLTMHNDGVDGPDAARTAR
;
A
#
# COMPACT_ATOMS: atom_id res chain seq x y z
N MET A 1 2.39 23.26 -13.38
CA MET A 1 1.71 23.41 -12.08
C MET A 1 0.64 22.34 -11.82
N ILE A 2 -0.25 21.99 -12.75
CA ILE A 2 -1.32 21.00 -12.53
C ILE A 2 -0.75 19.59 -12.27
N VAL A 3 0.31 19.20 -12.98
CA VAL A 3 0.95 17.88 -12.80
C VAL A 3 1.49 17.71 -11.37
N ARG A 4 2.12 18.74 -10.81
CA ARG A 4 2.65 18.70 -9.44
C ARG A 4 1.54 18.60 -8.39
N LEU A 5 0.44 19.33 -8.60
CA LEU A 5 -0.73 19.26 -7.74
C LEU A 5 -1.40 17.89 -7.83
N SER A 6 -1.55 17.35 -9.04
CA SER A 6 -2.08 16.01 -9.30
C SER A 6 -1.26 14.94 -8.55
N LYS A 7 0.06 14.95 -8.69
CA LYS A 7 0.96 14.04 -7.96
C LYS A 7 0.78 14.11 -6.46
N ALA A 8 0.72 15.32 -5.89
CA ALA A 8 0.50 15.50 -4.47
C ALA A 8 -0.89 15.01 -4.04
N ALA A 9 -1.94 15.31 -4.82
CA ALA A 9 -3.30 14.88 -4.55
C ALA A 9 -3.45 13.35 -4.58
N MET A 10 -2.80 12.67 -5.53
CA MET A 10 -2.81 11.20 -5.59
C MET A 10 -2.13 10.57 -4.38
N VAL A 11 -0.99 11.11 -3.93
CA VAL A 11 -0.31 10.64 -2.71
C VAL A 11 -1.18 10.86 -1.47
N LEU A 12 -1.85 12.02 -1.36
CA LEU A 12 -2.75 12.31 -0.25
C LEU A 12 -4.02 11.45 -0.26
N ALA A 13 -4.53 11.09 -1.44
CA ALA A 13 -5.62 10.13 -1.57
C ALA A 13 -5.20 8.75 -1.06
N MET A 14 -3.97 8.31 -1.35
CA MET A 14 -3.42 7.07 -0.78
C MET A 14 -3.23 7.17 0.74
N ALA A 15 -2.80 8.33 1.24
CA ALA A 15 -2.69 8.59 2.68
C ALA A 15 -4.03 8.45 3.39
N PHE A 16 -5.07 9.09 2.84
CA PHE A 16 -6.43 9.02 3.36
C PHE A 16 -6.97 7.59 3.35
N PHE A 17 -6.83 6.89 2.22
CA PHE A 17 -7.23 5.50 2.09
C PHE A 17 -6.54 4.59 3.13
N ALA A 18 -5.21 4.64 3.20
CA ALA A 18 -4.44 3.83 4.16
C ALA A 18 -4.80 4.18 5.63
N SER A 19 -5.15 5.44 5.91
CA SER A 19 -5.64 5.85 7.24
C SER A 19 -6.96 5.18 7.60
N LEU A 20 -7.90 5.08 6.65
CA LEU A 20 -9.17 4.39 6.87
C LEU A 20 -8.98 2.88 7.06
N VAL A 21 -8.07 2.27 6.29
CA VAL A 21 -7.74 0.85 6.46
C VAL A 21 -7.15 0.59 7.85
N ALA A 22 -6.12 1.34 8.24
CA ALA A 22 -5.49 1.20 9.55
C ALA A 22 -6.49 1.48 10.69
N PHE A 23 -7.31 2.52 10.55
CA PHE A 23 -8.36 2.85 11.52
C PHE A 23 -9.37 1.70 11.66
N GLY A 24 -9.90 1.18 10.55
CA GLY A 24 -10.82 0.06 10.55
C GLY A 24 -10.24 -1.18 11.23
N ASN A 25 -8.99 -1.52 10.93
CA ASN A 25 -8.30 -2.64 11.57
C ASN A 25 -8.05 -2.43 13.07
N MET A 26 -7.86 -1.19 13.53
CA MET A 26 -7.72 -0.89 14.96
C MET A 26 -9.06 -0.91 15.70
N THR A 27 -10.13 -0.36 15.11
CA THR A 27 -11.42 -0.19 15.80
C THR A 27 -12.35 -1.38 15.67
N ASP A 28 -12.29 -2.11 14.56
CA ASP A 28 -13.02 -3.35 14.31
C ASP A 28 -12.05 -4.54 14.31
N TYR A 29 -11.31 -4.65 15.42
CA TYR A 29 -10.22 -5.62 15.56
C TYR A 29 -10.70 -7.07 15.41
N ALA A 30 -11.83 -7.43 16.02
CA ALA A 30 -12.29 -8.82 16.06
C ALA A 30 -12.64 -9.36 14.66
N THR A 31 -13.35 -8.57 13.87
CA THR A 31 -13.79 -8.95 12.51
C THR A 31 -12.59 -9.19 11.60
N ASN A 32 -11.63 -8.27 11.62
CA ASN A 32 -10.45 -8.34 10.76
C ASN A 32 -9.38 -9.30 11.32
N PHE A 33 -9.31 -9.49 12.63
CA PHE A 33 -8.49 -10.54 13.24
C PHE A 33 -8.96 -11.93 12.81
N ALA A 34 -10.27 -12.17 12.71
CA ALA A 34 -10.80 -13.45 12.23
C ALA A 34 -10.25 -13.79 10.84
N PHE A 35 -10.07 -12.80 9.97
CA PHE A 35 -9.43 -13.00 8.66
C PHE A 35 -8.02 -13.56 8.80
N VAL A 36 -7.15 -12.90 9.57
CA VAL A 36 -5.76 -13.36 9.77
C VAL A 36 -5.73 -14.70 10.49
N HIS A 37 -6.63 -14.90 11.45
CA HIS A 37 -6.75 -16.14 12.20
C HIS A 37 -7.01 -17.34 11.29
N HIS A 38 -8.00 -17.27 10.41
CA HIS A 38 -8.33 -18.36 9.48
C HIS A 38 -7.29 -18.52 8.36
N VAL A 39 -6.61 -17.44 7.95
CA VAL A 39 -5.48 -17.56 7.02
C VAL A 39 -4.33 -18.35 7.65
N PHE A 40 -3.99 -18.07 8.91
CA PHE A 40 -2.91 -18.79 9.60
C PHE A 40 -3.28 -20.24 9.91
N LEU A 41 -4.53 -20.50 10.29
CA LEU A 41 -5.02 -21.87 10.48
C LEU A 41 -5.09 -22.67 9.18
N MET A 42 -5.26 -22.01 8.03
CA MET A 42 -5.50 -22.65 6.73
C MET A 42 -6.71 -23.62 6.74
N ASP A 43 -7.62 -23.48 7.69
CA ASP A 43 -8.73 -24.38 7.99
C ASP A 43 -9.86 -24.36 6.94
N THR A 44 -9.84 -23.36 6.06
CA THR A 44 -10.79 -23.18 4.96
C THR A 44 -10.17 -23.38 3.58
N THR A 45 -8.92 -23.87 3.52
CA THR A 45 -8.27 -24.26 2.26
C THR A 45 -8.80 -25.62 1.76
N PHE A 46 -8.35 -26.08 0.59
CA PHE A 46 -8.84 -27.37 0.07
C PHE A 46 -8.51 -28.53 1.02
N PRO A 47 -9.48 -29.42 1.34
CA PRO A 47 -9.23 -30.52 2.26
C PRO A 47 -8.06 -31.41 1.81
N GLY A 48 -7.12 -31.67 2.73
CA GLY A 48 -5.98 -32.57 2.49
C GLY A 48 -4.93 -32.03 1.52
N ASN A 49 -4.88 -30.71 1.27
CA ASN A 49 -3.84 -30.14 0.43
C ASN A 49 -2.43 -30.34 1.04
N GLY A 50 -1.42 -30.41 0.17
CA GLY A 50 -0.04 -30.72 0.57
C GLY A 50 0.71 -29.62 1.31
N ILE A 51 0.11 -28.44 1.52
CA ILE A 51 0.75 -27.28 2.16
C ILE A 51 0.28 -27.04 3.60
N MET A 52 -0.57 -27.91 4.15
CA MET A 52 -1.07 -27.81 5.54
C MET A 52 0.04 -27.83 6.61
N TYR A 53 1.26 -28.28 6.29
CA TYR A 53 2.41 -28.18 7.21
C TYR A 53 2.81 -26.73 7.53
N ARG A 54 2.30 -25.74 6.78
CA ARG A 54 2.55 -24.31 6.97
C ARG A 54 1.56 -23.66 7.93
N ALA A 55 0.49 -24.36 8.31
CA ALA A 55 -0.51 -23.85 9.23
C ALA A 55 0.12 -23.50 10.59
N ILE A 56 -0.38 -22.46 11.20
CA ILE A 56 0.01 -22.00 12.52
C ILE A 56 -1.24 -22.09 13.39
N ASP A 57 -1.19 -22.91 14.44
CA ASP A 57 -2.32 -23.11 15.36
C ASP A 57 -2.18 -22.30 16.66
N THR A 58 -1.16 -21.46 16.74
CA THR A 58 -0.76 -20.79 17.98
C THR A 58 -1.38 -19.37 18.05
N PRO A 59 -2.40 -19.12 18.89
CA PRO A 59 -3.22 -17.90 18.79
C PRO A 59 -2.44 -16.60 18.99
N TRP A 60 -1.42 -16.58 19.85
CA TRP A 60 -0.62 -15.37 20.07
C TRP A 60 0.18 -14.98 18.81
N VAL A 61 0.56 -15.93 17.95
CA VAL A 61 1.23 -15.66 16.68
C VAL A 61 0.27 -14.98 15.71
N HIS A 62 -1.03 -15.33 15.77
CA HIS A 62 -2.05 -14.73 14.90
C HIS A 62 -2.22 -13.25 15.29
N HIS A 63 -2.25 -12.97 16.60
CA HIS A 63 -2.28 -11.59 17.09
C HIS A 63 -1.02 -10.82 16.70
N ALA A 64 0.16 -11.43 16.82
CA ALA A 64 1.42 -10.80 16.41
C ALA A 64 1.43 -10.49 14.90
N GLY A 65 1.00 -11.43 14.06
CA GLY A 65 0.88 -11.24 12.62
C GLY A 65 -0.11 -10.13 12.28
N TYR A 66 -1.26 -10.09 12.94
CA TYR A 66 -2.26 -9.06 12.69
C TYR A 66 -1.78 -7.67 13.16
N VAL A 67 -1.14 -7.57 14.34
CA VAL A 67 -0.53 -6.32 14.82
C VAL A 67 0.57 -5.83 13.87
N ALA A 68 1.36 -6.74 13.29
CA ALA A 68 2.36 -6.38 12.29
C ALA A 68 1.73 -5.78 11.02
N ILE A 69 0.60 -6.34 10.54
CA ILE A 69 -0.16 -5.78 9.42
C ILE A 69 -0.64 -4.36 9.74
N ILE A 70 -1.32 -4.17 10.88
CA ILE A 70 -1.82 -2.85 11.31
C ILE A 70 -0.69 -1.84 11.42
N SER A 71 0.46 -2.26 11.95
CA SER A 71 1.63 -1.40 12.11
C SER A 71 2.16 -0.92 10.75
N MET A 72 2.22 -1.82 9.75
CA MET A 72 2.67 -1.50 8.40
C MET A 72 1.68 -0.60 7.65
N GLU A 73 0.38 -0.83 7.81
CA GLU A 73 -0.67 0.03 7.25
C GLU A 73 -0.63 1.43 7.87
N THR A 74 -0.49 1.50 9.19
CA THR A 74 -0.39 2.76 9.93
C THR A 74 0.88 3.53 9.53
N LEU A 75 2.02 2.85 9.44
CA LEU A 75 3.26 3.46 8.99
C LEU A 75 3.14 3.98 7.55
N THR A 76 2.53 3.20 6.67
CA THR A 76 2.24 3.63 5.29
C THR A 76 1.37 4.88 5.28
N ALA A 77 0.29 4.92 6.08
CA ALA A 77 -0.60 6.08 6.16
C ALA A 77 0.14 7.34 6.64
N ILE A 78 0.90 7.24 7.73
CA ILE A 78 1.67 8.36 8.30
C ILE A 78 2.68 8.89 7.29
N LEU A 79 3.45 8.00 6.66
CA LEU A 79 4.45 8.40 5.68
C LEU A 79 3.77 9.05 4.46
N CYS A 80 2.71 8.44 3.90
CA CYS A 80 1.91 9.03 2.82
C CYS A 80 1.41 10.45 3.12
N TRP A 81 0.98 10.72 4.36
CA TRP A 81 0.64 12.09 4.77
C TRP A 81 1.84 13.02 4.72
N ILE A 82 2.99 12.58 5.26
CA ILE A 82 4.22 13.37 5.27
C ILE A 82 4.70 13.67 3.84
N GLY A 83 4.79 12.68 2.96
CA GLY A 83 5.23 12.87 1.58
C GLY A 83 4.24 13.69 0.77
N GLY A 84 2.93 13.44 0.90
CA GLY A 84 1.89 14.24 0.26
C GLY A 84 1.93 15.72 0.67
N ILE A 85 2.06 16.01 1.96
CA ILE A 85 2.18 17.38 2.48
C ILE A 85 3.49 18.03 2.01
N ARG A 86 4.60 17.30 1.99
CA ARG A 86 5.89 17.80 1.46
C ARG A 86 5.79 18.16 -0.02
N LEU A 87 5.16 17.32 -0.84
CA LEU A 87 4.90 17.60 -2.25
C LEU A 87 4.02 18.83 -2.44
N LEU A 88 2.95 18.95 -1.65
CA LEU A 88 2.09 20.15 -1.68
C LEU A 88 2.85 21.41 -1.34
N ARG A 89 3.72 21.39 -0.32
CA ARG A 89 4.54 22.56 0.07
C ARG A 89 5.55 22.91 -1.02
N ALA A 90 6.17 21.91 -1.64
CA ALA A 90 7.17 22.09 -2.70
C ALA A 90 6.56 22.40 -4.08
N ARG A 91 5.23 22.42 -4.25
CA ARG A 91 4.57 22.53 -5.56
C ARG A 91 4.99 23.76 -6.39
N ARG A 92 5.32 24.87 -5.73
CA ARG A 92 5.78 26.13 -6.35
C ARG A 92 7.30 26.32 -6.29
N ALA A 93 8.04 25.36 -5.71
CA ALA A 93 9.49 25.42 -5.64
C ALA A 93 10.12 25.15 -7.02
N ASN A 94 11.43 25.38 -7.15
CA ASN A 94 12.17 25.00 -8.35
C ASN A 94 12.18 23.46 -8.54
N ASP A 95 12.56 23.03 -9.74
CA ASP A 95 12.48 21.62 -10.15
C ASP A 95 13.40 20.70 -9.34
N ALA A 96 14.55 21.21 -8.89
CA ALA A 96 15.45 20.45 -8.02
C ALA A 96 14.80 20.18 -6.64
N ALA A 97 14.21 21.20 -6.03
CA ALA A 97 13.54 21.08 -4.74
C ALA A 97 12.30 20.19 -4.82
N PHE A 98 11.51 20.29 -5.89
CA PHE A 98 10.36 19.40 -6.08
C PHE A 98 10.78 17.94 -6.26
N ARG A 99 11.84 17.67 -7.04
CA ARG A 99 12.38 16.31 -7.19
C ARG A 99 12.88 15.73 -5.87
N ALA A 100 13.56 16.53 -5.05
CA ALA A 100 13.98 16.10 -3.71
C ALA A 100 12.78 15.78 -2.80
N ALA A 101 11.68 16.54 -2.89
CA ALA A 101 10.47 16.28 -2.12
C ALA A 101 9.80 14.94 -2.49
N LYS A 102 9.97 14.45 -3.73
CA LYS A 102 9.42 13.15 -4.16
C LYS A 102 10.05 11.96 -3.45
N SER A 103 11.30 12.04 -2.98
CA SER A 103 11.99 10.90 -2.37
C SER A 103 11.23 10.33 -1.17
N CYS A 104 10.60 11.21 -0.37
CA CYS A 104 9.70 10.79 0.71
C CYS A 104 8.51 10.01 0.15
N ALA A 105 7.83 10.58 -0.84
CA ALA A 105 6.68 9.99 -1.51
C ALA A 105 6.97 8.68 -2.25
N ILE A 106 8.19 8.48 -2.72
CA ILE A 106 8.64 7.22 -3.30
C ILE A 106 8.79 6.15 -2.22
N ALA A 107 9.43 6.48 -1.10
CA ALA A 107 9.66 5.53 -0.01
C ALA A 107 8.34 5.03 0.59
N GLU A 108 7.37 5.92 0.82
CA GLU A 108 6.08 5.56 1.41
C GLU A 108 5.19 4.72 0.46
N LEU A 109 5.11 5.07 -0.82
CA LEU A 109 4.39 4.27 -1.81
C LEU A 109 5.03 2.89 -2.00
N THR A 110 6.37 2.82 -1.90
CA THR A 110 7.10 1.54 -1.94
C THR A 110 6.79 0.70 -0.71
N LEU A 111 6.77 1.29 0.48
CA LEU A 111 6.39 0.59 1.71
C LEU A 111 4.96 0.04 1.63
N GLY A 112 4.02 0.86 1.15
CA GLY A 112 2.65 0.41 0.92
C GLY A 112 2.63 -0.76 -0.07
N PHE A 113 3.27 -0.61 -1.23
CA PHE A 113 3.37 -1.71 -2.21
C PHE A 113 3.87 -3.01 -1.57
N LEU A 114 4.95 -2.96 -0.79
CA LEU A 114 5.50 -4.14 -0.11
C LEU A 114 4.53 -4.71 0.93
N THR A 115 3.79 -3.86 1.63
CA THR A 115 2.79 -4.30 2.63
C THR A 115 1.73 -5.19 2.00
N TRP A 116 1.10 -4.73 0.90
CA TRP A 116 0.04 -5.51 0.24
C TRP A 116 0.57 -6.61 -0.68
N GLN A 117 1.66 -6.37 -1.39
CA GLN A 117 2.24 -7.39 -2.27
C GLN A 117 2.91 -8.50 -1.46
N VAL A 118 3.83 -8.19 -0.55
CA VAL A 118 4.56 -9.23 0.20
C VAL A 118 3.67 -9.82 1.29
N GLY A 119 3.01 -8.97 2.08
CA GLY A 119 2.18 -9.42 3.21
C GLY A 119 0.97 -10.23 2.77
N PHE A 120 0.16 -9.70 1.86
CA PHE A 120 -1.09 -10.35 1.48
C PHE A 120 -0.96 -11.28 0.27
N MET A 121 -0.24 -10.92 -0.79
CA MET A 121 -0.13 -11.81 -1.96
C MET A 121 0.90 -12.92 -1.75
N SER A 122 2.12 -12.60 -1.34
CA SER A 122 3.18 -13.60 -1.22
C SER A 122 3.06 -14.44 0.05
N ILE A 123 2.92 -13.83 1.22
CA ILE A 123 2.78 -14.56 2.49
C ILE A 123 1.35 -15.11 2.61
N GLY A 124 0.34 -14.24 2.61
CA GLY A 124 -1.04 -14.72 2.72
C GLY A 124 -1.46 -15.63 1.54
N GLY A 125 -1.34 -15.13 0.31
CA GLY A 125 -1.77 -15.81 -0.91
C GLY A 125 -1.02 -17.12 -1.15
N GLU A 126 0.30 -17.05 -1.35
CA GLU A 126 1.09 -18.21 -1.79
C GLU A 126 1.59 -19.08 -0.64
N TRP A 127 2.06 -18.50 0.46
CA TRP A 127 2.54 -19.31 1.59
C TRP A 127 1.38 -20.01 2.30
N PHE A 128 0.34 -19.27 2.69
CA PHE A 128 -0.83 -19.81 3.40
C PHE A 128 -1.97 -20.29 2.49
N GLY A 129 -1.85 -20.17 1.16
CA GLY A 129 -2.88 -20.66 0.24
C GLY A 129 -4.21 -19.91 0.35
N MET A 130 -4.19 -18.62 0.72
CA MET A 130 -5.39 -17.80 0.91
C MET A 130 -6.35 -17.82 -0.29
N TRP A 131 -5.80 -17.95 -1.51
CA TRP A 131 -6.59 -18.05 -2.74
C TRP A 131 -7.47 -19.31 -2.82
N MET A 132 -7.16 -20.36 -2.04
CA MET A 132 -7.96 -21.59 -1.97
C MET A 132 -9.22 -21.43 -1.12
N SER A 133 -9.21 -20.47 -0.18
CA SER A 133 -10.37 -20.18 0.66
C SER A 133 -11.42 -19.40 -0.12
N LYS A 134 -12.70 -19.74 0.04
CA LYS A 134 -13.79 -18.93 -0.53
C LYS A 134 -14.13 -17.73 0.33
N GLN A 135 -13.97 -17.87 1.65
CA GLN A 135 -14.40 -16.88 2.64
C GLN A 135 -13.27 -15.93 3.02
N TRP A 136 -12.07 -16.45 3.17
CA TRP A 136 -10.92 -15.71 3.67
C TRP A 136 -9.91 -15.46 2.55
N ASN A 137 -10.39 -14.93 1.41
CA ASN A 137 -9.57 -14.62 0.25
C ASN A 137 -9.47 -13.12 -0.04
N GLY A 138 -8.39 -12.52 0.43
CA GLY A 138 -8.04 -11.11 0.24
C GLY A 138 -7.07 -10.87 -0.93
N VAL A 139 -6.66 -11.90 -1.68
CA VAL A 139 -5.75 -11.76 -2.83
C VAL A 139 -6.28 -10.75 -3.87
N PRO A 140 -7.58 -10.77 -4.25
CA PRO A 140 -8.10 -9.79 -5.22
C PRO A 140 -8.03 -8.34 -4.73
N ASP A 141 -8.27 -8.11 -3.44
CA ASP A 141 -8.25 -6.76 -2.85
C ASP A 141 -6.82 -6.27 -2.65
N ALA A 142 -5.93 -7.14 -2.17
CA ALA A 142 -4.50 -6.87 -2.10
C ALA A 142 -3.92 -6.49 -3.47
N PHE A 143 -4.35 -7.20 -4.53
CA PHE A 143 -3.97 -6.88 -5.91
C PHE A 143 -4.36 -5.45 -6.29
N ARG A 144 -5.62 -5.06 -6.02
CA ARG A 144 -6.11 -3.70 -6.27
C ARG A 144 -5.29 -2.65 -5.54
N PHE A 145 -4.90 -2.90 -4.29
CA PHE A 145 -4.12 -1.93 -3.52
C PHE A 145 -2.68 -1.80 -4.01
N PHE A 146 -1.94 -2.90 -4.16
CA PHE A 146 -0.54 -2.79 -4.58
C PHE A 146 -0.44 -2.26 -6.02
N ILE A 147 -1.37 -2.61 -6.93
CA ILE A 147 -1.33 -2.10 -8.31
C ILE A 147 -1.62 -0.61 -8.35
N THR A 148 -2.59 -0.11 -7.56
CA THR A 148 -2.86 1.32 -7.46
C THR A 148 -1.63 2.06 -6.91
N LEU A 149 -1.00 1.55 -5.85
CA LEU A 149 0.23 2.13 -5.30
C LEU A 149 1.36 2.14 -6.32
N LEU A 150 1.55 1.05 -7.07
CA LEU A 150 2.55 0.95 -8.12
C LEU A 150 2.29 1.98 -9.24
N LEU A 151 1.04 2.14 -9.68
CA LEU A 151 0.68 3.11 -10.71
C LEU A 151 0.90 4.56 -10.24
N VAL A 152 0.54 4.86 -8.98
CA VAL A 152 0.81 6.18 -8.38
C VAL A 152 2.33 6.42 -8.29
N LEU A 153 3.10 5.40 -7.90
CA LEU A 153 4.56 5.47 -7.82
C LEU A 153 5.19 5.73 -9.20
N VAL A 154 4.75 4.98 -10.22
CA VAL A 154 5.19 5.18 -11.61
C VAL A 154 4.86 6.61 -12.05
N TYR A 155 3.61 7.07 -11.87
CA TYR A 155 3.22 8.43 -12.23
C TYR A 155 4.03 9.50 -11.50
N LEU A 156 4.28 9.32 -10.19
CA LEU A 156 5.06 10.24 -9.37
C LEU A 156 6.50 10.38 -9.89
N THR A 157 7.14 9.26 -10.23
CA THR A 157 8.53 9.19 -10.68
C THR A 157 8.76 9.70 -12.11
N MET A 158 7.71 9.79 -12.95
CA MET A 158 7.83 10.36 -14.29
C MET A 158 8.41 11.79 -14.30
N HIS A 159 9.28 12.07 -15.28
CA HIS A 159 9.85 13.39 -15.55
C HIS A 159 8.90 14.29 -16.36
N ASN A 160 7.72 14.57 -15.83
CA ASN A 160 6.69 15.41 -16.47
C ASN A 160 6.23 16.58 -15.58
N ASP A 161 7.03 16.96 -14.58
CA ASP A 161 6.62 17.96 -13.57
C ASP A 161 6.45 19.39 -14.12
N GLY A 162 6.99 19.66 -15.32
CA GLY A 162 7.08 20.97 -15.96
C GLY A 162 6.14 21.19 -17.15
N VAL A 163 5.21 20.27 -17.44
CA VAL A 163 4.33 20.32 -18.64
C VAL A 163 3.49 21.60 -18.76
N ASP A 164 3.39 22.43 -17.71
CA ASP A 164 2.69 23.72 -17.76
C ASP A 164 3.64 24.95 -17.72
N GLY A 165 4.93 24.78 -17.99
CA GLY A 165 5.90 25.88 -18.11
C GLY A 165 6.00 26.39 -19.56
N PRO A 166 6.32 27.69 -19.79
CA PRO A 166 6.49 28.25 -21.13
C PRO A 166 7.53 27.54 -22.03
N ASP A 167 8.34 26.64 -21.46
CA ASP A 167 9.33 25.84 -22.19
C ASP A 167 8.74 24.69 -23.02
N ALA A 168 7.48 24.28 -22.80
CA ALA A 168 6.83 23.29 -23.69
C ALA A 168 6.69 23.81 -25.14
N ALA A 169 6.71 25.14 -25.34
CA ALA A 169 6.68 25.77 -26.66
C ALA A 169 8.07 25.89 -27.31
N ARG A 170 9.17 25.66 -26.57
CA ARG A 170 10.55 25.79 -27.09
C ARG A 170 11.15 24.48 -27.59
N THR A 171 10.69 23.33 -27.09
CA THR A 171 11.17 22.01 -27.54
C THR A 171 10.44 21.48 -28.79
N ALA A 172 9.54 22.26 -29.39
CA ALA A 172 8.81 21.91 -30.61
C ALA A 172 9.24 22.74 -31.84
N ARG A 173 10.40 23.40 -31.80
CA ARG A 173 10.99 24.13 -32.94
C ARG A 173 12.39 23.63 -33.24
#